data_AF-A0A3Q7HHS2-F1
#
_entry.id   AF-A0A3Q7HHS2-F1
#
_cell.length_a   1.000
_cell.length_b   1.000
_cell.length_c   1.000
_cell.angle_alpha   90.00
_cell.angle_beta   90.00
_cell.angle_gamma   90.00
#
_symmetry.space_group_name_H-M   'P 1'
#
loop_
_entity.id
_entity.type
_entity.pdbx_description
1 polymer ?
#
loop_
_entity_poly.entity_id
_entity_poly.type
_entity_poly.pdbx_seq_one_letter_code
_entity_poly.pdbx_strand_id
1 'polypeptide(L)'
;MSNLKNKLFFAIVILFLAGLTEVNGGELITCTNRKSKCFLKPLYCPAECPSKSPSNSKAKVCYINCNSPVCKPECRNRKANCNQPGAACLDPRFIGGDGIVFYFHGKSNEHFSLVSDLNLQINARFIGLRPAGRPRDYTWIQALGILFDMHAFSVEATKAESWDDEVDHLKFYYNGKELGLPEGYPSIWESSESGIKVERTANKNGAFITLPEVAEISVNVVPITKEDDRIHNYQLPSDDCF
;
A
#
# COMPACT_ATOMS: atom_id res chain seq x y z
N MET A 1 -36.94 -74.34 30.77
CA MET A 1 -37.02 -74.50 29.31
C MET A 1 -36.27 -73.37 28.63
N SER A 2 -35.29 -73.72 27.77
CA SER A 2 -34.60 -72.91 26.73
C SER A 2 -34.07 -71.52 27.11
N ASN A 3 -32.77 -71.25 27.28
CA ASN A 3 -31.58 -71.53 26.45
C ASN A 3 -31.58 -70.80 25.08
N LEU A 4 -30.58 -69.91 24.93
CA LEU A 4 -29.81 -69.59 23.72
C LEU A 4 -30.45 -68.73 22.60
N LYS A 5 -29.98 -67.47 22.50
CA LYS A 5 -29.29 -66.91 21.30
C LYS A 5 -28.87 -65.46 21.61
N ASN A 6 -27.69 -65.26 22.20
CA ASN A 6 -26.40 -65.06 21.53
C ASN A 6 -26.37 -63.89 20.53
N LYS A 7 -25.51 -62.94 20.91
CA LYS A 7 -24.52 -62.24 20.09
C LYS A 7 -24.96 -60.97 19.37
N LEU A 8 -24.08 -60.00 19.55
CA LEU A 8 -23.75 -58.98 18.56
C LEU A 8 -24.68 -57.75 18.54
N PHE A 9 -24.88 -57.12 19.71
CA PHE A 9 -24.85 -55.66 19.68
C PHE A 9 -23.40 -55.24 19.50
N PHE A 10 -22.96 -55.30 18.24
CA PHE A 10 -21.70 -54.77 17.77
C PHE A 10 -21.63 -53.32 18.23
N ALA A 11 -20.63 -53.06 19.06
CA ALA A 11 -20.16 -51.72 19.34
C ALA A 11 -19.87 -51.03 18.01
N ILE A 12 -20.77 -50.15 17.58
CA ILE A 12 -20.50 -49.17 16.55
C ILE A 12 -20.98 -47.83 17.13
N VAL A 13 -20.33 -47.44 18.23
CA VAL A 13 -20.17 -46.02 18.55
C VAL A 13 -19.25 -45.50 17.46
N ILE A 14 -19.82 -45.00 16.37
CA ILE A 14 -19.06 -44.19 15.42
C ILE A 14 -18.76 -42.89 16.14
N LEU A 15 -17.65 -42.90 16.88
CA LEU A 15 -16.88 -41.70 17.14
C LEU A 15 -16.43 -41.18 15.77
N PHE A 16 -17.31 -40.42 15.12
CA PHE A 16 -16.87 -39.38 14.20
C PHE A 16 -16.15 -38.35 15.07
N LEU A 17 -14.93 -38.67 15.50
CA LEU A 17 -13.88 -37.69 15.63
C LEU A 17 -13.66 -37.20 14.20
N ALA A 18 -14.53 -36.27 13.77
CA ALA A 18 -14.13 -35.28 12.81
C ALA A 18 -12.96 -34.57 13.50
N GLY A 19 -11.75 -35.06 13.26
CA GLY A 19 -10.57 -34.24 13.35
C GLY A 19 -10.88 -33.08 12.43
N LEU A 20 -11.35 -31.98 13.01
CA LEU A 20 -11.10 -30.66 12.45
C LEU A 20 -9.57 -30.58 12.47
N THR A 21 -8.94 -31.11 11.41
CA THR A 21 -7.70 -30.49 10.98
C THR A 21 -8.15 -29.07 10.68
N GLU A 22 -7.96 -28.18 11.64
CA GLU A 22 -7.86 -26.76 11.32
C GLU A 22 -6.79 -26.72 10.24
N VAL A 23 -7.24 -26.66 8.99
CA VAL A 23 -6.36 -26.29 7.90
C VAL A 23 -5.88 -24.94 8.35
N ASN A 24 -4.61 -24.86 8.74
CA ASN A 24 -3.93 -23.68 9.27
C ASN A 24 -3.78 -22.60 8.18
N GLY A 25 -4.76 -22.50 7.29
CA GLY A 25 -4.89 -21.52 6.23
C GLY A 25 -5.69 -20.36 6.77
N GLY A 26 -5.20 -19.16 6.55
CA GLY A 26 -5.92 -17.94 6.86
C GLY A 26 -7.15 -17.76 5.98
N GLU A 27 -7.67 -16.53 5.99
CA GLU A 27 -8.76 -16.03 5.16
C GLU A 27 -8.72 -16.60 3.73
N LEU A 28 -9.89 -16.99 3.23
CA LEU A 28 -10.05 -17.42 1.85
C LEU A 28 -10.17 -16.18 0.96
N ILE A 29 -9.32 -16.11 -0.06
CA ILE A 29 -9.21 -14.96 -0.95
C ILE A 29 -9.37 -15.34 -2.42
N THR A 30 -9.84 -14.39 -3.22
CA THR A 30 -9.95 -14.55 -4.67
C THR A 30 -9.71 -13.22 -5.40
N CYS A 31 -9.40 -13.33 -6.69
CA CYS A 31 -9.40 -12.22 -7.63
C CYS A 31 -10.76 -12.13 -8.34
N THR A 32 -11.26 -10.91 -8.53
CA THR A 32 -12.58 -10.64 -9.15
C THR A 32 -12.49 -10.06 -10.56
N ASN A 33 -11.31 -9.63 -10.99
CA ASN A 33 -11.11 -9.16 -12.37
C ASN A 33 -11.20 -10.34 -13.35
N ARG A 34 -12.13 -10.27 -14.31
CA ARG A 34 -12.35 -11.32 -15.33
C ARG A 34 -11.14 -11.56 -16.24
N LYS A 35 -10.27 -10.56 -16.42
CA LYS A 35 -9.04 -10.67 -17.21
C LYS A 35 -7.91 -11.41 -16.47
N SER A 36 -8.03 -11.56 -15.15
CA SER A 36 -7.04 -12.25 -14.33
C SER A 36 -7.02 -13.76 -14.59
N LYS A 37 -5.82 -14.34 -14.69
CA LYS A 37 -5.64 -15.81 -14.69
C LYS A 37 -6.03 -16.46 -13.35
N CYS A 38 -6.28 -15.65 -12.33
CA CYS A 38 -6.68 -16.03 -10.98
C CYS A 38 -8.16 -15.75 -10.71
N PHE A 39 -8.95 -15.39 -11.73
CA PHE A 39 -10.37 -15.07 -11.60
C PHE A 39 -11.14 -16.19 -10.91
N LEU A 40 -11.80 -15.85 -9.80
CA LEU A 40 -12.61 -16.75 -8.97
C LEU A 40 -11.89 -18.01 -8.46
N LYS A 41 -10.55 -18.04 -8.48
CA LYS A 41 -9.79 -19.13 -7.88
C LYS A 41 -9.74 -18.95 -6.36
N PRO A 42 -10.29 -19.89 -5.56
CA PRO A 42 -10.22 -19.84 -4.11
C PRO A 42 -8.78 -20.13 -3.66
N LEU A 43 -8.20 -19.23 -2.87
CA LEU A 43 -6.82 -19.33 -2.38
C LEU A 43 -6.76 -19.01 -0.90
N TYR A 44 -6.03 -19.80 -0.12
CA TYR A 44 -5.88 -19.58 1.31
C TYR A 44 -4.69 -18.67 1.61
N CYS A 45 -4.89 -17.73 2.53
CA CYS A 45 -3.79 -16.93 3.04
C CYS A 45 -2.78 -17.78 3.84
N PRO A 46 -1.47 -17.48 3.76
CA PRO A 46 -0.47 -18.16 4.57
C PRO A 46 -0.71 -17.93 6.07
N ALA A 47 -0.34 -18.90 6.91
CA ALA A 47 -0.48 -18.80 8.36
C ALA A 47 0.25 -17.59 8.96
N GLU A 48 1.36 -17.16 8.36
CA GLU A 48 2.14 -15.99 8.78
C GLU A 48 1.41 -14.65 8.59
N CYS A 49 0.40 -14.61 7.71
CA CYS A 49 -0.41 -13.42 7.42
C CYS A 49 -1.84 -13.87 7.09
N PRO A 50 -2.62 -14.29 8.09
CA PRO A 50 -3.86 -15.01 7.84
C PRO A 50 -5.02 -14.12 7.37
N SER A 51 -4.82 -12.82 7.15
CA SER A 51 -5.88 -11.92 6.68
C SER A 51 -5.36 -10.84 5.74
N LYS A 52 -6.23 -10.37 4.84
CA LYS A 52 -6.00 -9.16 4.01
C LYS A 52 -6.06 -7.87 4.83
N SER A 53 -6.85 -7.87 5.91
CA SER A 53 -7.18 -6.69 6.69
C SER A 53 -7.01 -6.96 8.20
N PRO A 54 -5.77 -7.22 8.66
CA PRO A 54 -5.50 -7.41 10.07
C PRO A 54 -5.85 -6.16 10.88
N SER A 55 -6.25 -6.32 12.14
CA SER A 55 -6.53 -5.20 13.05
C SER A 55 -5.28 -4.49 13.57
N ASN A 56 -4.12 -5.17 13.50
CA ASN A 56 -2.84 -4.63 13.93
C ASN A 56 -2.06 -4.05 12.74
N SER A 57 -1.74 -2.75 12.78
CA SER A 57 -1.00 -2.04 11.72
C SER A 57 0.41 -2.59 11.45
N LYS A 58 0.99 -3.32 12.41
CA LYS A 58 2.33 -3.95 12.28
C LYS A 58 2.25 -5.37 11.71
N ALA A 59 1.06 -5.96 11.60
CA ALA A 59 0.92 -7.30 11.06
C ALA A 59 1.16 -7.32 9.54
N LYS A 60 1.73 -8.42 9.05
CA LYS A 60 1.79 -8.68 7.60
C LYS A 60 0.38 -8.89 7.06
N VAL A 61 0.14 -8.42 5.84
CA VAL A 61 -1.11 -8.63 5.11
C VAL A 61 -0.95 -9.75 4.10
N CYS A 62 -2.03 -10.50 3.92
CA CYS A 62 -2.17 -11.41 2.81
C CYS A 62 -2.44 -10.63 1.52
N TYR A 63 -1.52 -10.72 0.57
CA TYR A 63 -1.63 -10.06 -0.73
C TYR A 63 -1.62 -11.09 -1.85
N ILE A 64 -2.38 -10.83 -2.92
CA ILE A 64 -2.33 -11.61 -4.15
C ILE A 64 -2.14 -10.70 -5.34
N ASN A 65 -1.10 -10.95 -6.13
CA ASN A 65 -0.96 -10.31 -7.43
C ASN A 65 -1.91 -11.00 -8.42
N CYS A 66 -3.09 -10.43 -8.63
CA CYS A 66 -4.09 -10.95 -9.57
C CYS A 66 -3.62 -10.94 -11.04
N ASN A 67 -2.57 -10.19 -11.38
CA ASN A 67 -2.00 -10.19 -12.73
C ASN A 67 -0.94 -11.29 -12.90
N SER A 68 -0.48 -11.91 -11.81
CA SER A 68 0.48 -13.00 -11.86
C SER A 68 -0.19 -14.29 -12.37
N PRO A 69 0.43 -15.04 -13.30
CA PRO A 69 -0.08 -16.34 -13.73
C PRO A 69 -0.01 -17.40 -12.63
N VAL A 70 0.78 -17.17 -11.57
CA VAL A 70 1.04 -18.15 -10.50
C VAL A 70 -0.12 -18.23 -9.51
N CYS A 71 -0.89 -17.15 -9.32
CA CYS A 71 -2.02 -17.09 -8.40
C CYS A 71 -1.67 -17.55 -6.98
N LYS A 72 -0.55 -17.04 -6.44
CA LYS A 72 -0.05 -17.41 -5.12
C LYS A 72 -0.20 -16.24 -4.14
N PRO A 73 -0.92 -16.42 -3.03
CA PRO A 73 -0.93 -15.46 -1.93
C PRO A 73 0.45 -15.33 -1.27
N GLU A 74 0.83 -14.11 -0.92
CA GLU A 74 2.12 -13.74 -0.32
C GLU A 74 1.88 -12.85 0.89
N CYS A 75 2.76 -12.95 1.89
CA CYS A 75 2.76 -12.03 3.01
C CYS A 75 3.55 -10.76 2.68
N ARG A 76 2.93 -9.59 2.86
CA ARG A 76 3.57 -8.29 2.62
C ARG A 76 3.43 -7.36 3.81
N ASN A 77 4.39 -6.47 3.98
CA ASN A 77 4.24 -5.33 4.89
C ASN A 77 3.38 -4.26 4.22
N ARG A 78 2.63 -3.47 5.00
CA ARG A 78 1.79 -2.38 4.48
C ARG A 78 2.56 -1.08 4.20
N LYS A 79 3.79 -0.98 4.69
CA LYS A 79 4.69 0.15 4.41
C LYS A 79 5.17 0.09 2.97
N ALA A 80 5.21 1.24 2.30
CA ALA A 80 5.75 1.37 0.95
C ALA A 80 7.19 0.82 0.88
N ASN A 81 7.50 0.09 -0.18
CA ASN A 81 8.79 -0.54 -0.38
C ASN A 81 9.61 0.20 -1.45
N CYS A 82 10.71 0.82 -1.03
CA CYS A 82 11.59 1.59 -1.90
C CYS A 82 12.49 0.76 -2.83
N ASN A 83 12.37 -0.58 -2.82
CA ASN A 83 13.20 -1.52 -3.57
C ASN A 83 12.37 -2.42 -4.50
N GLN A 84 11.20 -1.96 -4.95
CA GLN A 84 10.34 -2.68 -5.88
C GLN A 84 10.12 -1.86 -7.17
N PRO A 85 9.83 -2.52 -8.31
CA PRO A 85 9.40 -1.83 -9.52
C PRO A 85 8.25 -0.85 -9.23
N GLY A 86 8.34 0.35 -9.81
CA GLY A 86 7.41 1.45 -9.57
C GLY A 86 7.72 2.31 -8.34
N ALA A 87 8.77 2.00 -7.57
CA ALA A 87 9.13 2.79 -6.39
C ALA A 87 9.73 4.16 -6.75
N ALA A 88 9.35 5.18 -5.99
CA ALA A 88 9.96 6.50 -5.97
C ALA A 88 10.22 6.89 -4.51
N CYS A 89 11.49 6.99 -4.11
CA CYS A 89 11.92 7.30 -2.74
C CYS A 89 13.21 8.12 -2.75
N LEU A 90 13.63 8.63 -1.59
CA LEU A 90 14.90 9.37 -1.44
C LEU A 90 14.89 10.69 -2.24
N ASP A 91 16.01 11.06 -2.86
CA ASP A 91 16.30 12.40 -3.40
C ASP A 91 16.34 12.55 -4.95
N PRO A 92 15.23 12.32 -5.66
CA PRO A 92 14.44 11.11 -5.73
C PRO A 92 15.09 10.05 -6.66
N ARG A 93 15.18 8.83 -6.14
CA ARG A 93 15.51 7.60 -6.85
C ARG A 93 14.24 6.90 -7.31
N PHE A 94 14.22 6.50 -8.57
CA PHE A 94 13.12 5.77 -9.19
C PHE A 94 13.53 4.36 -9.59
N ILE A 95 12.58 3.44 -9.53
CA ILE A 95 12.68 2.10 -10.13
C ILE A 95 11.56 1.98 -11.16
N GLY A 96 11.90 1.85 -12.43
CA GLY A 96 10.94 1.64 -13.50
C GLY A 96 10.12 0.37 -13.33
N GLY A 97 9.02 0.25 -14.06
CA GLY A 97 8.21 -0.99 -14.08
C GLY A 97 8.99 -2.20 -14.61
N ASP A 98 10.05 -1.95 -15.38
CA ASP A 98 11.03 -2.92 -15.87
C ASP A 98 12.12 -3.27 -14.84
N GLY A 99 12.11 -2.61 -13.67
CA GLY A 99 13.10 -2.80 -12.61
C GLY A 99 14.37 -1.96 -12.76
N ILE A 100 14.49 -1.12 -13.80
CA ILE A 100 15.68 -0.28 -14.01
C ILE A 100 15.67 0.89 -13.02
N VAL A 101 16.83 1.11 -12.37
CA VAL A 101 17.02 2.23 -11.44
C VAL A 101 17.51 3.46 -12.19
N PHE A 102 16.89 4.61 -11.92
CA PHE A 102 17.37 5.90 -12.41
C PHE A 102 17.19 7.00 -11.37
N TYR A 103 18.02 8.04 -11.49
CA TYR A 103 17.99 9.20 -10.63
C TYR A 103 17.52 10.40 -11.46
N PHE A 104 16.46 11.04 -10.99
CA PHE A 104 15.88 12.18 -11.68
C PHE A 104 15.66 13.32 -10.70
N HIS A 105 16.48 14.35 -10.82
CA HIS A 105 16.42 15.48 -9.89
C HIS A 105 15.33 16.50 -10.24
N GLY A 106 14.79 16.52 -11.46
CA GLY A 106 13.77 17.50 -11.84
C GLY A 106 14.15 18.94 -11.50
N LYS A 107 13.16 19.71 -11.04
CA LYS A 107 13.28 21.10 -10.56
C LYS A 107 12.35 21.31 -9.37
N SER A 108 12.76 22.16 -8.43
CA SER A 108 11.90 22.55 -7.32
C SER A 108 10.67 23.33 -7.82
N ASN A 109 9.52 23.10 -7.20
CA ASN A 109 8.23 23.74 -7.50
C ASN A 109 7.67 23.46 -8.89
N GLU A 110 8.04 22.33 -9.49
CA GLU A 110 7.55 21.89 -10.80
C GLU A 110 6.80 20.56 -10.69
N HIS A 111 6.04 20.25 -11.75
CA HIS A 111 5.30 18.99 -11.86
C HIS A 111 5.87 18.12 -12.98
N PHE A 112 5.98 16.83 -12.73
CA PHE A 112 6.51 15.87 -13.68
C PHE A 112 5.56 14.69 -13.85
N SER A 113 5.37 14.22 -15.08
CA SER A 113 4.60 13.02 -15.35
C SER A 113 5.45 11.78 -15.08
N LEU A 114 4.96 10.91 -14.20
CA LEU A 114 5.58 9.63 -13.85
C LEU A 114 5.01 8.49 -14.68
N VAL A 115 3.69 8.49 -14.89
CA VAL A 115 2.96 7.51 -15.69
C VAL A 115 1.97 8.25 -16.58
N SER A 116 1.87 7.82 -17.84
CA SER A 116 0.92 8.35 -18.82
C SER A 116 0.41 7.20 -19.68
N ASP A 117 -0.91 7.03 -19.69
CA ASP A 117 -1.67 6.08 -20.50
C ASP A 117 -3.02 6.75 -20.87
N LEU A 118 -3.80 6.15 -21.78
CA LEU A 118 -5.03 6.72 -22.32
C LEU A 118 -6.03 7.17 -21.24
N ASN A 119 -6.17 6.40 -20.17
CA ASN A 119 -7.12 6.66 -19.08
C ASN A 119 -6.43 6.80 -17.71
N LEU A 120 -5.12 7.01 -17.68
CA LEU A 120 -4.35 7.15 -16.44
C LEU A 120 -3.19 8.13 -16.63
N GLN A 121 -3.12 9.14 -15.77
CA GLN A 121 -1.93 9.97 -15.63
C GLN A 121 -1.58 10.11 -14.16
N ILE A 122 -0.32 9.80 -13.80
CA ILE A 122 0.22 10.02 -12.47
C ILE A 122 1.32 11.07 -12.60
N ASN A 123 1.13 12.19 -11.92
CA ASN A 123 2.07 13.30 -11.86
C ASN A 123 2.61 13.44 -10.44
N ALA A 124 3.85 13.88 -10.32
CA ALA A 124 4.47 14.21 -9.04
C ALA A 124 4.80 15.70 -8.98
N ARG A 125 4.48 16.33 -7.85
CA ARG A 125 4.93 17.68 -7.51
C ARG A 125 6.24 17.58 -6.76
N PHE A 126 7.27 18.24 -7.29
CA PHE A 126 8.58 18.28 -6.68
C PHE A 126 8.71 19.54 -5.82
N ILE A 127 9.23 19.36 -4.61
CA ILE A 127 9.77 20.43 -3.78
C ILE A 127 11.29 20.35 -3.81
N GLY A 128 11.98 21.34 -3.27
CA GLY A 128 13.43 21.32 -3.24
C GLY A 128 14.08 22.54 -2.62
N LEU A 129 15.36 22.37 -2.29
CA LEU A 129 16.23 23.36 -1.69
C LEU A 129 17.49 23.53 -2.54
N ARG A 130 17.93 24.78 -2.75
CA ARG A 130 19.23 25.09 -3.37
C ARG A 130 20.12 25.86 -2.40
N PRO A 131 21.10 25.21 -1.76
CA PRO A 131 22.10 25.90 -0.98
C PRO A 131 22.95 26.86 -1.82
N ALA A 132 23.50 27.88 -1.18
CA ALA A 132 24.38 28.82 -1.84
C ALA A 132 25.58 28.10 -2.51
N GLY A 133 25.89 28.49 -3.74
CA GLY A 133 27.00 27.91 -4.50
C GLY A 133 26.70 26.57 -5.18
N ARG A 134 25.51 25.97 -5.00
CA ARG A 134 25.12 24.78 -5.77
C ARG A 134 24.56 25.14 -7.15
N PRO A 135 24.89 24.36 -8.20
CA PRO A 135 24.37 24.60 -9.55
C PRO A 135 22.94 24.08 -9.74
N ARG A 136 22.42 23.26 -8.82
CA ARG A 136 21.13 22.57 -8.94
C ARG A 136 20.45 22.37 -7.58
N ASP A 137 19.13 22.20 -7.62
CA ASP A 137 18.31 21.90 -6.45
C ASP A 137 18.58 20.46 -5.96
N TYR A 138 18.49 20.27 -4.65
CA TYR A 138 18.01 19.00 -4.10
C TYR A 138 16.50 18.97 -4.21
N THR A 139 15.91 17.82 -4.50
CA THR A 139 14.47 17.70 -4.72
C THR A 139 13.90 16.45 -4.11
N TRP A 140 12.62 16.54 -3.75
CA TRP A 140 11.83 15.47 -3.16
C TRP A 140 10.41 15.52 -3.72
N ILE A 141 9.69 14.40 -3.66
CA ILE A 141 8.28 14.34 -4.05
C ILE A 141 7.44 14.79 -2.86
N GLN A 142 6.64 15.83 -3.04
CA GLN A 142 5.72 16.34 -2.02
C GLN A 142 4.29 15.87 -2.25
N ALA A 143 3.85 15.75 -3.50
CA ALA A 143 2.50 15.32 -3.81
C ALA A 143 2.45 14.43 -5.04
N LEU A 144 1.42 13.59 -5.10
CA LEU A 144 1.00 12.87 -6.29
C LEU A 144 -0.36 13.38 -6.73
N GLY A 145 -0.49 13.70 -8.01
CA GLY A 145 -1.75 13.96 -8.68
C GLY A 145 -2.06 12.81 -9.64
N ILE A 146 -3.27 12.26 -9.56
CA ILE A 146 -3.70 11.10 -10.33
C ILE A 146 -4.97 11.49 -11.09
N LEU A 147 -4.88 11.47 -12.41
CA LEU A 147 -6.03 11.60 -13.31
C LEU A 147 -6.37 10.20 -13.80
N PHE A 148 -7.64 9.82 -13.70
CA PHE A 148 -8.12 8.52 -14.13
C PHE A 148 -9.58 8.63 -14.57
N ASP A 149 -9.88 8.10 -15.76
CA ASP A 149 -11.16 8.31 -16.43
C ASP A 149 -11.59 9.80 -16.43
N MET A 150 -12.67 10.15 -15.72
CA MET A 150 -13.18 11.53 -15.58
C MET A 150 -12.91 12.13 -14.18
N HIS A 151 -12.06 11.48 -13.40
CA HIS A 151 -11.83 11.80 -12.00
C HIS A 151 -10.38 12.21 -11.74
N ALA A 152 -10.21 12.99 -10.68
CA ALA A 152 -8.91 13.39 -10.16
C ALA A 152 -8.81 13.00 -8.69
N PHE A 153 -7.65 12.48 -8.30
CA PHE A 153 -7.29 12.26 -6.92
C PHE A 153 -5.91 12.86 -6.66
N SER A 154 -5.68 13.42 -5.49
CA SER A 154 -4.33 13.77 -5.07
C SER A 154 -4.06 13.39 -3.62
N VAL A 155 -2.80 13.12 -3.34
CA VAL A 155 -2.26 12.97 -2.00
C VAL A 155 -1.04 13.85 -1.87
N GLU A 156 -0.93 14.56 -0.75
CA GLU A 156 0.16 15.51 -0.53
C GLU A 156 0.67 15.50 0.91
N ALA A 157 1.97 15.72 1.05
CA ALA A 157 2.62 15.97 2.32
C ALA A 157 2.39 17.43 2.75
N THR A 158 2.02 17.65 4.01
CA THR A 158 1.90 18.99 4.60
C THR A 158 3.24 19.46 5.12
N LYS A 159 3.55 20.75 4.91
CA LYS A 159 4.77 21.36 5.43
C LYS A 159 4.75 21.37 6.96
N ALA A 160 5.87 21.03 7.58
CA ALA A 160 6.10 21.15 9.01
C ALA A 160 7.41 21.89 9.31
N GLU A 161 7.42 22.70 10.38
CA GLU A 161 8.66 23.33 10.88
C GLU A 161 9.56 22.31 11.59
N SER A 162 8.93 21.38 12.31
CA SER A 162 9.58 20.25 12.96
C SER A 162 8.74 19.00 12.79
N TRP A 163 9.39 17.87 12.51
CA TRP A 163 8.71 16.60 12.32
C TRP A 163 8.17 16.07 13.65
N ASP A 164 6.90 15.69 13.66
CA ASP A 164 6.24 15.02 14.77
C ASP A 164 5.49 13.79 14.24
N ASP A 165 5.93 12.60 14.64
CA ASP A 165 5.27 11.34 14.25
C ASP A 165 3.82 11.25 14.79
N GLU A 166 3.46 12.09 15.77
CA GLU A 166 2.10 12.22 16.29
C GLU A 166 1.23 13.21 15.51
N VAL A 167 1.73 13.84 14.45
CA VAL A 167 0.94 14.64 13.53
C VAL A 167 0.79 13.90 12.20
N ASP A 168 -0.42 13.90 11.65
CA ASP A 168 -0.64 13.39 10.32
C ASP A 168 -0.27 14.44 9.28
N HIS A 169 0.74 14.12 8.48
CA HIS A 169 1.29 14.96 7.43
C HIS A 169 0.70 14.65 6.06
N LEU A 170 -0.35 13.82 5.95
CA LEU A 170 -0.99 13.51 4.68
C LEU A 170 -2.34 14.20 4.53
N LYS A 171 -2.55 14.82 3.38
CA LYS A 171 -3.87 15.26 2.92
C LYS A 171 -4.27 14.55 1.65
N PHE A 172 -5.56 14.29 1.51
CA PHE A 172 -6.13 13.60 0.36
C PHE A 172 -7.25 14.44 -0.25
N TYR A 173 -7.31 14.47 -1.58
CA TYR A 173 -8.33 15.20 -2.30
C TYR A 173 -8.94 14.32 -3.38
N TYR A 174 -10.25 14.41 -3.54
CA TYR A 174 -10.99 13.78 -4.64
C TYR A 174 -11.79 14.83 -5.39
N ASN A 175 -11.56 14.92 -6.70
CA ASN A 175 -12.11 15.95 -7.59
C ASN A 175 -11.97 17.37 -7.02
N GLY A 176 -10.79 17.66 -6.44
CA GLY A 176 -10.46 18.96 -5.85
C GLY A 176 -11.03 19.22 -4.45
N LYS A 177 -11.80 18.28 -3.87
CA LYS A 177 -12.34 18.40 -2.52
C LYS A 177 -11.52 17.58 -1.52
N GLU A 178 -11.11 18.20 -0.42
CA GLU A 178 -10.40 17.52 0.68
C GLU A 178 -11.28 16.42 1.28
N LEU A 179 -10.68 15.24 1.50
CA LEU A 179 -11.33 14.11 2.13
C LEU A 179 -11.14 14.17 3.64
N GLY A 180 -12.25 14.11 4.38
CA GLY A 180 -12.25 13.93 5.83
C GLY A 180 -11.98 12.48 6.24
N LEU A 181 -10.90 11.87 5.75
CA LEU A 181 -10.50 10.51 6.14
C LEU A 181 -9.93 10.53 7.57
N PRO A 182 -10.59 9.88 8.56
CA PRO A 182 -10.13 9.91 9.94
C PRO A 182 -8.69 9.36 10.08
N GLU A 183 -7.98 9.92 11.06
CA GLU A 183 -6.75 9.31 11.56
C GLU A 183 -7.05 7.97 12.24
N GLY A 184 -6.06 7.08 12.27
CA GLY A 184 -6.17 5.78 12.93
C GLY A 184 -6.28 4.61 11.97
N TYR A 185 -5.75 3.47 12.42
CA TYR A 185 -5.69 2.24 11.64
C TYR A 185 -6.77 1.22 12.05
N PRO A 186 -7.43 0.57 11.08
CA PRO A 186 -7.61 1.01 9.70
C PRO A 186 -8.71 2.08 9.62
N SER A 187 -8.50 3.10 8.78
CA SER A 187 -9.55 4.03 8.36
C SER A 187 -9.63 4.00 6.84
N ILE A 188 -10.85 3.89 6.32
CA ILE A 188 -11.12 3.64 4.90
C ILE A 188 -12.11 4.69 4.38
N TRP A 189 -11.81 5.20 3.19
CA TRP A 189 -12.76 5.96 2.38
C TRP A 189 -12.82 5.34 0.98
N GLU A 190 -14.01 5.25 0.40
CA GLU A 190 -14.24 4.72 -0.94
C GLU A 190 -15.26 5.58 -1.67
N SER A 191 -14.96 5.93 -2.93
CA SER A 191 -15.88 6.66 -3.78
C SER A 191 -16.95 5.72 -4.35
N SER A 192 -18.22 6.06 -4.19
CA SER A 192 -19.33 5.33 -4.83
C SER A 192 -19.39 5.54 -6.35
N GLU A 193 -18.77 6.60 -6.87
CA GLU A 193 -18.80 6.94 -8.29
C GLU A 193 -17.71 6.22 -9.08
N SER A 194 -16.49 6.23 -8.54
CA SER A 194 -15.29 5.77 -9.25
C SER A 194 -14.67 4.51 -8.65
N GLY A 195 -15.12 4.08 -7.47
CA GLY A 195 -14.56 2.93 -6.76
C GLY A 195 -13.14 3.12 -6.24
N ILE A 196 -12.54 4.31 -6.40
CA ILE A 196 -11.24 4.59 -5.78
C ILE A 196 -11.36 4.45 -4.27
N LYS A 197 -10.44 3.70 -3.68
CA LYS A 197 -10.39 3.43 -2.24
C LYS A 197 -9.08 3.95 -1.66
N VAL A 198 -9.16 4.63 -0.53
CA VAL A 198 -8.03 5.06 0.28
C VAL A 198 -8.11 4.38 1.63
N GLU A 199 -7.04 3.72 2.04
CA GLU A 199 -6.96 3.05 3.33
C GLU A 199 -5.69 3.48 4.07
N ARG A 200 -5.85 3.96 5.31
CA ARG A 200 -4.71 4.23 6.20
C ARG A 200 -3.96 2.94 6.46
N THR A 201 -2.63 2.95 6.29
CA THR A 201 -1.77 1.78 6.56
C THR A 201 -1.12 1.81 7.94
N ALA A 202 -1.20 2.95 8.62
CA ALA A 202 -0.78 3.19 9.99
C ALA A 202 -1.72 4.24 10.60
N ASN A 203 -1.52 4.61 11.87
CA ASN A 203 -2.33 5.64 12.50
C ASN A 203 -2.23 7.00 11.79
N LYS A 204 -1.03 7.33 11.30
CA LYS A 204 -0.66 8.58 10.62
C LYS A 204 0.36 8.29 9.51
N ASN A 205 0.55 9.21 8.58
CA ASN A 205 1.69 9.25 7.65
C ASN A 205 1.82 8.06 6.68
N GLY A 206 0.77 7.25 6.51
CA GLY A 206 0.77 6.12 5.60
C GLY A 206 -0.61 5.80 5.04
N ALA A 207 -0.68 5.58 3.73
CA ALA A 207 -1.89 5.19 3.04
C ALA A 207 -1.64 4.22 1.88
N PHE A 208 -2.70 3.51 1.52
CA PHE A 208 -2.78 2.63 0.36
C PHE A 208 -3.98 3.07 -0.48
N ILE A 209 -3.71 3.48 -1.71
CA ILE A 209 -4.71 3.92 -2.68
C ILE A 209 -4.92 2.81 -3.70
N THR A 210 -6.17 2.40 -3.89
CA THR A 210 -6.57 1.41 -4.88
C THR A 210 -7.39 2.11 -5.95
N LEU A 211 -6.88 2.11 -7.19
CA LEU A 211 -7.64 2.43 -8.39
C LEU A 211 -8.12 1.11 -9.00
N PRO A 212 -9.44 0.81 -8.96
CA PRO A 212 -9.97 -0.48 -9.39
C PRO A 212 -9.46 -0.91 -10.76
N GLU A 213 -8.88 -2.12 -10.83
CA GLU A 213 -8.34 -2.72 -12.06
C GLU A 213 -7.19 -1.96 -12.74
N VAL A 214 -6.75 -0.82 -12.21
CA VAL A 214 -5.75 0.07 -12.82
C VAL A 214 -4.43 0.03 -12.06
N ALA A 215 -4.43 0.42 -10.79
CA ALA A 215 -3.20 0.56 -10.02
C ALA A 215 -3.43 0.46 -8.51
N GLU A 216 -2.39 0.01 -7.81
CA GLU A 216 -2.29 0.03 -6.36
C GLU A 216 -1.08 0.91 -5.99
N ILE A 217 -1.29 1.92 -5.14
CA ILE A 217 -0.28 2.92 -4.81
C ILE A 217 -0.13 2.96 -3.29
N SER A 218 1.06 2.63 -2.81
CA SER A 218 1.41 2.77 -1.40
C SER A 218 2.22 4.05 -1.21
N VAL A 219 1.78 4.89 -0.26
CA VAL A 219 2.45 6.15 0.06
C VAL A 219 2.78 6.22 1.55
N ASN A 220 3.95 6.76 1.85
CA ASN A 220 4.40 7.06 3.19
C ASN A 220 5.14 8.40 3.14
N VAL A 221 4.73 9.34 3.98
CA VAL A 221 5.46 10.60 4.19
C VAL A 221 6.47 10.39 5.31
N VAL A 222 7.67 10.92 5.11
CA VAL A 222 8.81 10.80 6.03
C VAL A 222 9.57 12.13 6.01
N PRO A 223 10.20 12.52 7.13
CA PRO A 223 11.00 13.73 7.16
C PRO A 223 12.34 13.49 6.47
N ILE A 224 12.99 14.58 6.08
CA ILE A 224 14.43 14.55 5.83
C ILE A 224 15.12 14.63 7.19
N THR A 225 15.83 13.58 7.59
CA THR A 225 16.43 13.54 8.92
C THR A 225 17.72 14.36 8.99
N LYS A 226 18.13 14.74 10.20
CA LYS A 226 19.45 15.36 10.44
C LYS A 226 20.60 14.48 9.94
N GLU A 227 20.43 13.17 9.96
CA GLU A 227 21.43 12.23 9.45
C GLU A 227 21.46 12.25 7.92
N ASP A 228 20.30 12.30 7.25
CA ASP A 228 20.23 12.47 5.80
C ASP A 228 20.88 13.80 5.39
N ASP A 229 20.55 14.90 6.07
CA ASP A 229 21.16 16.21 5.84
C ASP A 229 22.69 16.18 6.04
N ARG A 230 23.18 15.50 7.07
CA ARG A 230 24.62 15.36 7.34
C ARG A 230 25.33 14.51 6.27
N ILE A 231 24.75 13.38 5.87
CA ILE A 231 25.35 12.46 4.88
C ILE A 231 25.37 13.11 3.50
N HIS A 232 24.28 13.76 3.10
CA HIS A 232 24.11 14.30 1.76
C HIS A 232 24.49 15.79 1.65
N ASN A 233 24.76 16.45 2.78
CA ASN A 233 25.05 17.88 2.88
C ASN A 233 23.94 18.72 2.23
N TYR A 234 22.68 18.49 2.63
CA TYR A 234 21.54 19.25 2.10
C TYR A 234 21.56 20.70 2.56
N GLN A 235 22.16 20.99 3.72
CA GLN A 235 22.20 22.30 4.37
C GLN A 235 20.78 22.80 4.67
N LEU A 236 19.95 21.91 5.23
CA LEU A 236 18.57 22.25 5.57
C LEU A 236 18.51 23.36 6.62
N PRO A 237 17.55 24.31 6.50
CA PRO A 237 17.23 25.25 7.58
C PRO A 237 16.79 24.50 8.84
N SER A 238 17.02 25.09 10.02
CA SER A 238 16.58 24.50 11.29
C SER A 238 15.06 24.49 11.48
N ASP A 239 14.35 25.33 10.74
CA ASP A 239 12.90 25.55 10.75
C ASP A 239 12.19 24.94 9.54
N ASP A 240 12.87 24.07 8.79
CA ASP A 240 12.31 23.42 7.62
C ASP A 240 12.75 21.95 7.54
N CYS A 241 11.92 21.07 8.08
CA CYS A 241 12.14 19.64 8.00
C CYS A 241 11.41 18.97 6.82
N PHE A 242 10.71 19.78 6.00
CA PHE A 242 9.75 19.39 4.97
C PHE A 242 8.92 18.15 5.29
#